data_AF-A0A0C9V0E7-F1
#
_entry.id   AF-A0A0C9V0E7-F1
#
_cell.length_a   1.000
_cell.length_b   1.000
_cell.length_c   1.000
_cell.angle_alpha   90.00
_cell.angle_beta   90.00
_cell.angle_gamma   90.00
#
_symmetry.space_group_name_H-M   'P 1'
#
loop_
_entity.id
_entity.type
_entity.pdbx_description
1 polymer ?
#
loop_
_entity_poly.entity_id
_entity_poly.type
_entity_poly.pdbx_seq_one_letter_code
_entity_poly.pdbx_strand_id
1 'polypeptide(L)'
;GDGGDWSVQPEWEGKKGLVNNVFGIEDDGELIALRERFREDPWFLEIVDYLVGNTKSLSVRERRRLHHKAAGFWLEDGKLWRASTKATDRTAKTECIPCAEGIQKARTAHEANGHFAWDHTRLHLQDTYFWPTL
;
A
#
# COMPACT_ATOMS: atom_id res chain seq x y z
N GLY A 1 26.01 11.82 31.76
CA GLY A 1 26.36 11.73 30.35
C GLY A 1 25.09 11.45 29.61
N ASP A 2 24.48 12.49 29.05
CA ASP A 2 23.29 12.39 28.22
C ASP A 2 23.65 11.89 26.83
N GLY A 3 22.77 11.08 26.25
CA GLY A 3 22.86 10.71 24.84
C GLY A 3 22.11 9.42 24.54
N GLY A 4 20.88 9.53 24.03
CA GLY A 4 20.19 8.37 23.51
C GLY A 4 18.70 8.49 23.22
N ASP A 5 18.11 9.68 23.13
CA ASP A 5 16.77 9.86 22.55
C ASP A 5 16.87 9.74 21.03
N TRP A 6 16.88 8.50 20.52
CA TRP A 6 16.68 8.23 19.10
C TRP A 6 15.20 7.92 18.89
N SER A 7 14.35 8.91 19.09
CA SER A 7 13.03 8.93 18.48
C SER A 7 13.21 9.17 16.98
N VAL A 8 13.59 8.11 16.25
CA VAL A 8 13.39 8.06 14.80
C VAL A 8 11.89 8.02 14.59
N GLN A 9 11.26 9.19 14.60
CA GLN A 9 9.92 9.37 14.08
C GLN A 9 10.00 8.97 12.61
N PRO A 10 9.25 7.96 12.15
CA PRO A 10 9.20 7.67 10.74
C PRO A 10 8.74 8.96 10.02
N GLU A 11 9.57 9.50 9.13
CA GLU A 11 9.29 10.78 8.43
C GLU A 11 7.94 10.81 7.69
N TRP A 12 7.30 9.64 7.50
CA TRP A 12 5.94 9.56 6.97
C TRP A 12 4.86 10.08 7.92
N GLU A 13 5.11 10.11 9.23
CA GLU A 13 4.15 10.55 10.24
C GLU A 13 4.06 12.09 10.35
N GLY A 14 5.11 12.80 9.93
CA GLY A 14 5.15 14.27 9.83
C GLY A 14 4.30 14.84 8.69
N LYS A 15 3.84 14.01 7.75
CA LYS A 15 2.95 14.38 6.63
C LYS A 15 1.45 14.28 6.97
N LYS A 16 1.08 14.23 8.26
CA LYS A 16 -0.31 14.13 8.75
C LYS A 16 -1.22 15.33 8.45
N GLY A 17 -0.69 16.43 7.90
CA GLY A 17 -1.41 17.70 7.73
C GLY A 17 -1.76 18.11 6.30
N LEU A 18 -1.33 17.38 5.27
CA LEU A 18 -1.51 17.81 3.88
C LEU A 18 -2.41 16.85 3.13
N VAL A 19 -3.47 17.41 2.53
CA VAL A 19 -4.39 16.74 1.60
C VAL A 19 -3.56 15.92 0.61
N ASN A 20 -3.59 14.60 0.73
CA ASN A 20 -2.64 13.67 0.10
C ASN A 20 -2.87 13.56 -1.41
N ASN A 21 -2.48 14.57 -2.16
CA ASN A 21 -2.08 14.41 -3.56
C ASN A 21 -0.61 14.81 -3.65
N VAL A 22 0.27 14.00 -3.05
CA VAL A 22 1.63 14.46 -2.81
C VAL A 22 2.58 14.19 -3.98
N PHE A 23 2.61 13.05 -4.72
CA PHE A 23 3.48 12.93 -5.92
C PHE A 23 3.12 11.80 -6.94
N GLY A 24 1.85 11.36 -7.07
CA GLY A 24 1.61 10.02 -7.64
C GLY A 24 1.12 9.90 -9.08
N ILE A 25 0.19 10.76 -9.49
CA ILE A 25 -0.58 10.59 -10.72
C ILE A 25 -0.63 11.95 -11.39
N GLU A 26 0.18 12.12 -12.43
CA GLU A 26 0.23 13.35 -13.22
C GLU A 26 -0.77 13.30 -14.38
N ASP A 27 -1.23 12.10 -14.77
CA ASP A 27 -2.09 11.85 -15.93
C ASP A 27 -3.36 11.06 -15.57
N ASP A 28 -4.50 11.46 -16.14
CA ASP A 28 -5.79 10.77 -15.97
C ASP A 28 -5.73 9.30 -16.46
N GLY A 29 -4.88 9.00 -17.45
CA GLY A 29 -4.65 7.66 -17.98
C GLY A 29 -3.98 6.72 -16.99
N GLU A 30 -3.02 7.20 -16.18
CA GLU A 30 -2.40 6.40 -15.13
C GLU A 30 -3.39 6.02 -14.03
N LEU A 31 -4.29 6.95 -13.66
CA LEU A 31 -5.38 6.67 -12.72
C LEU A 31 -6.37 5.65 -13.27
N ILE A 32 -6.74 5.78 -14.54
CA ILE A 32 -7.63 4.82 -15.22
C ILE A 32 -6.98 3.44 -15.24
N ALA A 33 -5.71 3.34 -15.60
CA ALA A 33 -4.96 2.09 -15.60
C ALA A 33 -4.86 1.48 -14.19
N LEU A 34 -4.62 2.29 -13.17
CA LEU A 34 -4.55 1.83 -11.79
C LEU A 34 -5.91 1.30 -11.28
N ARG A 35 -7.00 2.01 -11.59
CA ARG A 35 -8.36 1.56 -11.25
C ARG A 35 -8.71 0.26 -11.98
N GLU A 36 -8.36 0.14 -13.25
CA GLU A 36 -8.58 -1.09 -14.01
C GLU A 36 -7.77 -2.25 -13.44
N ARG A 37 -6.52 -2.02 -13.03
CA ARG A 37 -5.68 -3.03 -12.35
C ARG A 37 -6.35 -3.56 -11.09
N PHE A 38 -6.99 -2.71 -10.30
CA PHE A 38 -7.68 -3.08 -9.05
C PHE A 38 -9.18 -3.39 -9.19
N ARG A 39 -9.70 -3.55 -10.42
CA ARG A 39 -11.15 -3.71 -10.65
C ARG A 39 -11.81 -4.86 -9.86
N GLU A 40 -11.06 -5.93 -9.59
CA GLU A 40 -11.53 -7.12 -8.87
C GLU A 40 -11.28 -7.03 -7.35
N ASP A 41 -10.66 -5.95 -6.88
CA ASP A 41 -10.33 -5.71 -5.47
C ASP A 41 -10.98 -4.39 -4.98
N PRO A 42 -12.29 -4.40 -4.64
CA PRO A 42 -13.01 -3.22 -4.17
C PRO A 42 -12.36 -2.53 -2.97
N TRP A 43 -11.63 -3.31 -2.17
CA TRP A 43 -10.93 -2.80 -1.01
C TRP A 43 -9.85 -1.78 -1.37
N PHE A 44 -9.09 -2.03 -2.44
CA PHE A 44 -8.07 -1.10 -2.95
C PHE A 44 -8.70 0.07 -3.71
N LEU A 45 -9.78 -0.16 -4.46
CA LEU A 45 -10.51 0.92 -5.15
C LEU A 45 -10.99 2.00 -4.18
N GLU A 46 -11.57 1.60 -3.03
CA GLU A 46 -11.99 2.56 -2.00
C GLU A 46 -10.81 3.42 -1.47
N ILE A 47 -9.60 2.85 -1.41
CA ILE A 47 -8.40 3.56 -0.96
C ILE A 47 -7.91 4.50 -2.05
N VAL A 48 -7.81 4.02 -3.30
CA VAL A 48 -7.40 4.82 -4.46
C VAL A 48 -8.35 6.01 -4.63
N ASP A 49 -9.66 5.78 -4.61
CA ASP A 49 -10.68 6.84 -4.73
C ASP A 49 -10.59 7.86 -3.61
N TYR A 50 -10.29 7.42 -2.40
CA TYR A 50 -10.05 8.31 -1.27
C TYR A 50 -8.80 9.18 -1.48
N LEU A 51 -7.69 8.57 -1.91
CA LEU A 51 -6.41 9.26 -2.14
C LEU A 51 -6.49 10.30 -3.25
N VAL A 52 -7.22 10.03 -4.34
CA VAL A 52 -7.43 11.01 -5.43
C VAL A 52 -8.51 12.05 -5.11
N GLY A 53 -9.08 12.04 -3.91
CA GLY A 53 -10.04 13.06 -3.46
C GLY A 53 -11.45 12.89 -4.03
N ASN A 54 -11.82 11.72 -4.56
CA ASN A 54 -13.17 11.41 -5.05
C ASN A 54 -14.16 11.14 -3.90
N THR A 55 -14.18 12.01 -2.88
CA THR A 55 -14.90 11.81 -1.61
C THR A 55 -16.09 12.77 -1.41
N LYS A 56 -16.46 13.51 -2.47
CA LYS A 56 -17.49 14.56 -2.41
C LYS A 56 -18.88 14.04 -2.06
N SER A 57 -19.20 12.81 -2.46
CA SER A 57 -20.48 12.15 -2.18
C SER A 57 -20.55 11.42 -0.83
N LEU A 58 -19.42 11.30 -0.12
CA LEU A 58 -19.34 10.51 1.11
C LEU A 58 -19.79 11.30 2.34
N SER A 59 -20.49 10.61 3.24
CA SER A 59 -20.80 11.14 4.57
C SER A 59 -19.53 11.38 5.40
N VAL A 60 -19.64 12.20 6.45
CA VAL A 60 -18.54 12.44 7.39
C VAL A 60 -18.02 11.13 8.00
N ARG A 61 -18.92 10.19 8.31
CA ARG A 61 -18.56 8.88 8.87
C ARG A 61 -17.78 8.03 7.87
N GLU A 62 -18.21 7.97 6.62
CA GLU A 62 -17.52 7.23 5.57
C GLU A 62 -16.15 7.83 5.26
N ARG A 63 -16.06 9.16 5.17
CA ARG A 63 -14.78 9.85 4.98
C ARG A 63 -13.80 9.55 6.10
N ARG A 64 -14.26 9.53 7.36
CA ARG A 64 -13.40 9.16 8.51
C ARG A 64 -12.98 7.70 8.46
N ARG A 65 -13.88 6.78 8.08
CA ARG A 65 -13.56 5.36 7.88
C ARG A 65 -12.47 5.21 6.82
N LEU A 66 -12.63 5.85 5.66
CA LEU A 66 -11.65 5.78 4.57
C LEU A 66 -10.34 6.47 4.93
N HIS A 67 -10.36 7.58 5.66
CA HIS A 67 -9.14 8.20 6.20
C HIS A 67 -8.32 7.20 7.04
N HIS A 68 -8.96 6.50 7.98
CA HIS A 68 -8.28 5.47 8.76
C HIS A 68 -7.86 4.26 7.91
N LYS A 69 -8.65 3.89 6.90
CA LYS A 69 -8.35 2.77 6.00
C LYS A 69 -7.16 3.05 5.09
N ALA A 70 -7.08 4.25 4.55
CA ALA A 70 -6.01 4.73 3.67
C ALA A 70 -4.79 5.23 4.47
N ALA A 71 -4.83 5.19 5.80
CA ALA A 71 -3.70 5.56 6.63
C ALA A 71 -2.52 4.62 6.32
N GLY A 72 -1.39 5.20 5.93
CA GLY A 72 -0.20 4.45 5.51
C GLY A 72 -0.22 4.00 4.06
N PHE A 73 -1.14 4.49 3.23
CA PHE A 73 -1.12 4.29 1.78
C PHE A 73 -0.83 5.59 1.03
N TRP A 74 -0.15 5.50 -0.10
CA TRP A 74 0.05 6.62 -1.03
C TRP A 74 0.22 6.13 -2.46
N LEU A 75 0.11 7.07 -3.40
CA LEU A 75 0.34 6.85 -4.81
C LEU A 75 1.71 7.40 -5.20
N GLU A 76 2.50 6.63 -5.92
CA GLU A 76 3.83 7.00 -6.42
C GLU A 76 4.12 6.17 -7.67
N ASP A 77 4.56 6.83 -8.75
CA ASP A 77 4.87 6.23 -10.05
C ASP A 77 3.73 5.37 -10.62
N GLY A 78 2.48 5.86 -10.58
CA GLY A 78 1.32 5.13 -11.07
C GLY A 78 0.99 3.85 -10.28
N LYS A 79 1.57 3.67 -9.08
CA LYS A 79 1.37 2.50 -8.23
C LYS A 79 0.83 2.89 -6.86
N LEU A 80 0.13 1.95 -6.24
CA LEU A 80 -0.32 2.06 -4.85
C LEU A 80 0.73 1.44 -3.93
N TRP A 81 1.18 2.20 -2.94
CA TRP A 81 2.17 1.78 -1.96
C TRP A 81 1.55 1.73 -0.57
N ARG A 82 2.09 0.83 0.26
CA ARG A 82 1.78 0.72 1.68
C ARG A 82 3.04 0.88 2.51
N ALA A 83 2.97 1.68 3.57
CA ALA A 83 4.02 1.82 4.57
C ALA A 83 4.06 0.57 5.43
N SER A 84 5.27 0.11 5.73
CA SER A 84 5.45 -0.81 6.84
C SER A 84 5.04 -0.11 8.15
N THR A 85 4.33 -0.84 9.00
CA THR A 85 3.94 -0.37 10.34
C THR A 85 4.83 -0.91 11.45
N LYS A 86 5.80 -1.79 11.14
CA LYS A 86 6.66 -2.43 12.15
C LYS A 86 8.11 -2.04 11.93
N ALA A 87 8.78 -1.62 12.99
CA ALA A 87 10.22 -1.32 12.97
C ALA A 87 11.09 -2.54 12.58
N THR A 88 10.54 -3.76 12.69
CA THR A 88 11.21 -5.01 12.34
C THR A 88 11.07 -5.41 10.87
N ASP A 89 10.22 -4.72 10.11
CA ASP A 89 10.04 -5.07 8.70
C ASP A 89 11.29 -4.65 7.92
N ARG A 90 11.69 -5.51 6.98
CA ARG A 90 12.93 -5.36 6.21
C ARG A 90 12.85 -4.21 5.20
N THR A 91 11.64 -3.80 4.84
CA THR A 91 11.38 -2.74 3.86
C THR A 91 10.48 -1.67 4.44
N ALA A 92 10.78 -0.41 4.10
CA ALA A 92 9.99 0.74 4.56
C ALA A 92 8.61 0.82 3.87
N LYS A 93 8.48 0.24 2.67
CA LYS A 93 7.28 0.26 1.85
C LYS A 93 7.14 -1.02 1.01
N THR A 94 5.89 -1.39 0.71
CA THR A 94 5.55 -2.52 -0.15
C THR A 94 4.59 -2.08 -1.26
N GLU A 95 4.75 -2.61 -2.47
CA GLU A 95 3.81 -2.36 -3.57
C GLU A 95 2.50 -3.11 -3.31
N CYS A 96 1.38 -2.40 -3.37
CA CYS A 96 0.06 -3.02 -3.33
C CYS A 96 -0.27 -3.60 -4.69
N ILE A 97 -0.68 -4.87 -4.72
CA ILE A 97 -1.04 -5.58 -5.95
C ILE A 97 -2.42 -6.22 -5.81
N PRO A 98 -3.15 -6.42 -6.93
CA PRO A 98 -4.41 -7.16 -6.92
C PRO A 98 -4.23 -8.58 -6.40
N CYS A 99 -5.28 -9.16 -5.82
CA CYS A 99 -5.24 -10.52 -5.30
C CYS A 99 -4.85 -11.54 -6.39
N ALA A 100 -5.39 -11.38 -7.59
CA ALA A 100 -5.06 -12.22 -8.75
C ALA A 100 -3.56 -12.17 -9.10
N GLU A 101 -2.96 -10.98 -9.09
CA GLU A 101 -1.53 -10.80 -9.34
C GLU A 101 -0.68 -11.38 -8.19
N GLY A 102 -1.12 -11.20 -6.95
CA GLY A 102 -0.48 -11.76 -5.76
C GLY A 102 -0.41 -13.29 -5.80
N ILE A 103 -1.50 -13.96 -6.18
CA ILE A 103 -1.54 -15.42 -6.34
C ILE A 103 -0.57 -15.88 -7.43
N GLN A 104 -0.52 -15.18 -8.57
CA GLN A 104 0.42 -15.49 -9.64
C GLN A 104 1.88 -15.34 -9.18
N LYS A 105 2.22 -14.22 -8.51
CA LYS A 105 3.56 -14.02 -7.95
C LYS A 105 3.91 -15.06 -6.89
N ALA A 106 2.95 -15.46 -6.05
CA ALA A 106 3.15 -16.52 -5.07
C ALA A 106 3.48 -17.86 -5.72
N ARG A 107 2.78 -18.22 -6.79
CA ARG A 107 3.07 -19.42 -7.57
C ARG A 107 4.48 -19.35 -8.19
N THR A 108 4.81 -18.26 -8.87
CA THR A 108 6.13 -18.09 -9.50
C THR A 108 7.26 -18.12 -8.46
N ALA A 109 7.09 -17.46 -7.32
CA ALA A 109 8.09 -17.46 -6.25
C ALA A 109 8.26 -18.86 -5.63
N HIS A 110 7.17 -19.62 -5.46
CA HIS A 110 7.24 -20.99 -4.98
C HIS A 110 7.97 -21.92 -5.96
N GLU A 111 7.68 -21.81 -7.26
CA GLU A 111 8.38 -22.58 -8.30
C GLU A 111 9.87 -22.20 -8.39
N ALA A 112 10.19 -20.90 -8.36
CA ALA A 112 11.57 -20.40 -8.47
C ALA A 112 12.44 -20.72 -7.25
N ASN A 113 11.86 -20.68 -6.05
CA ASN A 113 12.57 -20.99 -4.82
C ASN A 113 12.61 -22.50 -4.52
N GLY A 114 12.41 -23.38 -5.49
CA GLY A 114 12.59 -24.83 -5.29
C GLY A 114 11.50 -25.48 -4.45
N HIS A 115 10.26 -24.98 -4.53
CA HIS A 115 9.08 -25.54 -3.85
C HIS A 115 9.14 -25.51 -2.32
N PHE A 116 9.77 -24.50 -1.72
CA PHE A 116 9.71 -24.32 -0.27
C PHE A 116 8.28 -24.13 0.25
N ALA A 117 8.09 -24.46 1.53
CA ALA A 117 6.81 -24.30 2.22
C ALA A 117 6.27 -22.87 2.12
N TRP A 118 4.95 -22.73 2.24
CA TRP A 118 4.22 -21.47 2.11
C TRP A 118 4.81 -20.33 2.95
N ASP A 119 5.27 -20.60 4.17
CA ASP A 119 5.88 -19.60 5.05
C ASP A 119 7.11 -18.95 4.42
N HIS A 120 7.95 -19.71 3.71
CA HIS A 120 9.15 -19.17 3.08
C HIS A 120 8.81 -18.30 1.88
N THR A 121 7.85 -18.75 1.06
CA THR A 121 7.32 -17.96 -0.06
C THR A 121 6.70 -16.65 0.43
N ARG A 122 5.93 -16.70 1.53
CA ARG A 122 5.32 -15.53 2.14
C ARG A 122 6.36 -14.54 2.66
N LEU A 123 7.38 -15.02 3.39
CA LEU A 123 8.47 -14.19 3.90
C LEU A 123 9.20 -13.44 2.78
N HIS A 124 9.38 -14.08 1.62
CA HIS A 124 10.01 -13.44 0.47
C HIS A 124 9.12 -12.37 -0.18
N LEU A 125 7.81 -12.62 -0.27
CA LEU A 125 6.88 -11.74 -0.96
C LEU A 125 6.47 -10.53 -0.12
N GLN A 126 6.30 -10.70 1.20
CA GLN A 126 5.86 -9.62 2.09
C GLN A 126 6.86 -8.46 2.18
N ASP A 127 8.13 -8.70 1.84
CA ASP A 127 9.15 -7.64 1.77
C ASP A 127 8.89 -6.69 0.59
N THR A 128 8.27 -7.16 -0.50
CA THR A 128 8.11 -6.39 -1.73
C THR A 128 6.66 -6.04 -2.03
N TYR A 129 5.73 -6.93 -1.71
CA TYR A 129 4.34 -6.87 -2.15
C TYR A 129 3.35 -6.99 -0.98
N PHE A 130 2.19 -6.39 -1.16
CA PHE A 130 1.07 -6.49 -0.25
C PHE A 130 -0.24 -6.73 -1.00
N TRP A 131 -1.03 -7.70 -0.52
CA TRP A 131 -2.45 -7.85 -0.85
C TRP A 131 -3.19 -8.46 0.35
N PRO A 132 -4.52 -8.30 0.47
CA PRO A 132 -5.26 -8.66 1.69
C PRO A 132 -5.20 -10.14 2.12
N THR A 133 -4.79 -11.05 1.22
CA THR A 133 -4.75 -12.50 1.46
C THR A 133 -3.34 -13.09 1.51
N LEU A 134 -2.28 -12.25 1.56
CA LEU A 134 -0.89 -12.67 1.75
C LEU A 134 -0.58 -13.11 3.20
#